data_AF-A0A9Q0H8S2-F1
#
_entry.id   AF-A0A9Q0H8S2-F1
#
_cell.length_a   1.000
_cell.length_b   1.000
_cell.length_c   1.000
_cell.angle_alpha   90.00
_cell.angle_beta   90.00
_cell.angle_gamma   90.00
#
_symmetry.space_group_name_H-M   'P 1'
#
loop_
_entity.id
_entity.type
_entity.pdbx_description
1 polymer ?
#
loop_
_entity_poly.entity_id
_entity_poly.type
_entity_poly.pdbx_seq_one_letter_code
_entity_poly.pdbx_strand_id
1 'polypeptide(L)'
;MYPSSYLSSTKNGLAAYNVLLHNSNQLHVRRHRSPFLSSHQTHFSKRETISLNPQPPRSSLPIQRLKNPKLFLPSATLSSFAEADGEGVSQSTQRHEDAKSDDVSGMAKAFNVSSSTASAISICIAFAALSLPFFMTSLGRGLGLKFKFLSYTTLLLGFYMAWNIGANDVANAMGTSVGSGALTLRQAVLTAAVLEFAGAMLMGTHVTSTMQKGILVANVFQGKDSLLFAGLFSSLAAAGTWLQVASYFGWPVSTTHCIVGAMVGFGLVYGGVGAVFWSSLARVTSSWVISPIMGAAVSFLVYKCIRRFVYSAPNPGQAAAAAAPIAVFVGVSGISFAAFPLSKNLSMALVQALAFGTAGAFLVSRIIHKQLGHLLKSELSQAEQKEEPFMSKKIGFLSDIAGPKGTQLEIVYGVFGYMQVLSACFMSFAHGGNDVSNAIGPLAAALSILQGGASGAEIVIPNDVLAWGGFGIVSGLMMWGYRVMATIGKKITELTPTRGFAAEFAAASVVLFASKMGLPISATHTLVGAVMGVGFARGLNRVRAETVREIVASWFITIPVGAFLAIFYTWIVTRLLSYIL
;
A
#
# COMPACT_ATOMS: atom_id res chain seq x y z
N MET A 1 40.12 35.30 -25.17
CA MET A 1 39.79 36.45 -26.02
C MET A 1 38.41 36.96 -25.61
N TYR A 2 38.38 37.97 -24.73
CA TYR A 2 37.31 38.99 -24.67
C TYR A 2 37.68 40.09 -25.68
N PRO A 3 36.72 40.81 -26.30
CA PRO A 3 36.23 42.10 -25.75
C PRO A 3 34.70 42.27 -25.94
N SER A 4 33.94 42.85 -25.00
CA SER A 4 33.78 44.27 -24.60
C SER A 4 32.75 45.07 -25.41
N SER A 5 31.70 45.47 -24.69
CA SER A 5 30.68 46.50 -24.90
C SER A 5 31.16 47.87 -25.44
N TYR A 6 30.28 48.57 -26.17
CA TYR A 6 30.11 50.03 -26.08
C TYR A 6 28.67 50.49 -26.34
N LEU A 7 28.25 51.44 -25.50
CA LEU A 7 26.98 52.19 -25.45
C LEU A 7 27.03 53.48 -26.30
N SER A 8 25.88 53.95 -26.79
CA SER A 8 25.22 55.28 -26.55
C SER A 8 24.19 55.52 -27.68
N SER A 9 22.90 55.82 -27.46
CA SER A 9 22.16 56.81 -26.65
C SER A 9 21.92 58.16 -27.34
N THR A 10 20.64 58.40 -27.67
CA THR A 10 19.94 59.70 -27.67
C THR A 10 18.49 59.38 -27.22
N LYS A 11 18.02 59.68 -25.98
CA LYS A 11 17.52 60.98 -25.43
C LYS A 11 16.43 61.60 -26.33
N ASN A 12 15.24 62.05 -25.91
CA ASN A 12 14.58 62.46 -24.64
C ASN A 12 13.03 62.38 -24.90
N GLY A 13 12.08 62.43 -23.96
CA GLY A 13 12.09 62.65 -22.51
C GLY A 13 10.65 62.79 -21.96
N LEU A 14 10.55 62.54 -20.64
CA LEU A 14 9.70 63.15 -19.57
C LEU A 14 8.18 63.37 -19.78
N ALA A 15 7.32 63.38 -18.76
CA ALA A 15 7.27 62.96 -17.34
C ALA A 15 5.91 63.46 -16.79
N ALA A 16 5.33 62.79 -15.78
CA ALA A 16 4.88 63.40 -14.51
C ALA A 16 3.74 62.62 -13.83
N TYR A 17 3.99 62.35 -12.55
CA TYR A 17 3.09 61.93 -11.49
C TYR A 17 1.98 62.94 -11.21
N ASN A 18 0.84 62.48 -10.69
CA ASN A 18 0.21 63.10 -9.52
C ASN A 18 -0.71 62.12 -8.75
N VAL A 19 -0.50 62.12 -7.43
CA VAL A 19 -1.30 61.52 -6.37
C VAL A 19 -2.42 62.49 -6.00
N LEU A 20 -3.64 62.00 -5.70
CA LEU A 20 -4.56 62.66 -4.76
C LEU A 20 -5.60 61.64 -4.19
N LEU A 21 -5.71 61.67 -2.86
CA LEU A 21 -6.63 60.92 -2.00
C LEU A 21 -8.07 61.45 -2.05
N HIS A 22 -9.08 60.58 -1.89
CA HIS A 22 -10.15 60.83 -0.90
C HIS A 22 -10.94 59.56 -0.50
N ASN A 23 -10.97 59.30 0.81
CA ASN A 23 -11.90 58.45 1.56
C ASN A 23 -13.37 58.81 1.35
N SER A 24 -14.30 57.83 1.40
CA SER A 24 -15.25 57.68 2.53
C SER A 24 -16.29 56.54 2.37
N ASN A 25 -16.40 55.77 3.47
CA ASN A 25 -17.49 54.94 4.02
C ASN A 25 -18.90 55.02 3.41
N GLN A 26 -19.58 53.86 3.33
CA GLN A 26 -20.85 53.51 4.03
C GLN A 26 -21.30 52.09 3.60
N LEU A 27 -21.27 51.06 4.46
CA LEU A 27 -22.33 50.63 5.40
C LEU A 27 -23.75 50.66 4.79
N HIS A 28 -24.30 49.49 4.47
CA HIS A 28 -25.74 49.30 4.35
C HIS A 28 -26.24 48.23 5.32
N VAL A 29 -26.96 48.75 6.32
CA VAL A 29 -27.68 48.07 7.38
C VAL A 29 -29.14 47.88 6.96
N ARG A 30 -29.62 46.66 7.22
CA ARG A 30 -30.98 46.23 7.57
C ARG A 30 -32.01 47.35 7.80
N ARG A 31 -33.17 47.26 7.14
CA ARG A 31 -34.41 47.96 7.57
C ARG A 31 -35.61 47.02 7.59
N HIS A 32 -36.15 46.88 8.79
CA HIS A 32 -37.50 46.42 9.11
C HIS A 32 -38.58 47.25 8.41
N ARG A 33 -39.69 46.59 8.03
CA ARG A 33 -41.04 47.14 8.10
C ARG A 33 -42.04 46.03 8.45
N SER A 34 -42.65 46.13 9.63
CA SER A 34 -44.08 45.86 9.86
C SER A 34 -44.72 47.20 10.26
N PRO A 35 -46.06 47.39 10.18
CA PRO A 35 -46.87 47.12 11.38
C PRO A 35 -48.39 46.82 11.17
N PHE A 36 -49.04 46.44 12.30
CA PHE A 36 -50.49 46.51 12.64
C PHE A 36 -51.44 45.44 12.03
N LEU A 37 -52.32 44.72 12.77
CA LEU A 37 -53.24 45.10 13.87
C LEU A 37 -53.73 43.89 14.75
N SER A 38 -53.90 44.16 16.06
CA SER A 38 -54.99 43.76 17.04
C SER A 38 -55.43 42.28 17.20
N SER A 39 -55.79 41.71 18.37
CA SER A 39 -56.15 42.22 19.73
C SER A 39 -56.48 41.06 20.70
N HIS A 40 -56.41 41.37 22.01
CA HIS A 40 -57.03 40.75 23.22
C HIS A 40 -56.40 39.46 23.83
N GLN A 41 -55.76 39.54 25.02
CA GLN A 41 -56.29 39.50 26.42
C GLN A 41 -56.89 38.11 26.78
N THR A 42 -56.74 37.46 27.95
CA THR A 42 -56.16 37.68 29.30
C THR A 42 -56.29 36.36 30.11
N HIS A 43 -55.33 36.08 31.01
CA HIS A 43 -55.42 35.42 32.34
C HIS A 43 -56.22 34.10 32.66
N PHE A 44 -55.61 33.35 33.62
CA PHE A 44 -56.16 32.46 34.68
C PHE A 44 -56.26 30.91 34.50
N SER A 45 -55.38 30.20 35.26
CA SER A 45 -55.57 29.11 36.26
C SER A 45 -56.32 27.78 35.99
N LYS A 46 -55.61 26.68 36.35
CA LYS A 46 -56.00 25.36 36.93
C LYS A 46 -57.35 24.70 36.56
N ARG A 47 -57.30 23.46 36.02
CA ARG A 47 -57.74 22.20 36.69
C ARG A 47 -57.51 20.95 35.83
N GLU A 48 -57.35 19.83 36.52
CA GLU A 48 -57.14 18.45 36.06
C GLU A 48 -58.30 17.88 35.24
N THR A 49 -58.02 16.93 34.33
CA THR A 49 -58.93 15.80 34.02
C THR A 49 -58.20 14.64 33.34
N ILE A 50 -58.66 13.43 33.68
CA ILE A 50 -58.16 12.07 33.40
C ILE A 50 -58.60 11.57 32.01
N SER A 51 -57.78 10.78 31.30
CA SER A 51 -58.19 9.61 30.47
C SER A 51 -56.94 8.86 29.94
N LEU A 52 -56.71 7.62 30.39
CA LEU A 52 -57.06 6.31 29.78
C LEU A 52 -56.19 5.91 28.56
N ASN A 53 -55.33 4.93 28.84
CA ASN A 53 -54.45 4.22 27.92
C ASN A 53 -55.17 2.97 27.37
N PRO A 54 -54.96 2.56 26.09
CA PRO A 54 -55.15 1.17 25.71
C PRO A 54 -53.89 0.55 25.09
N GLN A 55 -53.41 -0.55 25.67
CA GLN A 55 -52.61 -1.55 24.96
C GLN A 55 -53.51 -2.47 24.13
N PRO A 56 -52.96 -3.11 23.07
CA PRO A 56 -53.20 -4.54 22.86
C PRO A 56 -51.94 -5.28 22.33
N PRO A 57 -51.96 -6.61 22.08
CA PRO A 57 -51.68 -7.65 23.07
C PRO A 57 -50.48 -8.56 22.70
N ARG A 58 -49.96 -9.30 23.68
CA ARG A 58 -49.02 -10.42 23.49
C ARG A 58 -49.77 -11.75 23.38
N SER A 59 -49.38 -12.60 22.42
CA SER A 59 -49.48 -14.06 22.54
C SER A 59 -48.28 -14.77 21.86
N SER A 60 -47.70 -15.67 22.67
CA SER A 60 -46.78 -16.82 22.48
C SER A 60 -47.08 -17.72 21.26
N LEU A 61 -46.21 -18.53 20.64
CA LEU A 61 -44.85 -19.10 20.84
C LEU A 61 -44.49 -19.88 19.52
N PRO A 62 -43.38 -20.64 19.36
CA PRO A 62 -42.17 -20.29 18.61
C PRO A 62 -41.95 -21.07 17.29
N ILE A 63 -41.35 -20.46 16.26
CA ILE A 63 -40.71 -21.24 15.16
C ILE A 63 -39.21 -20.97 15.18
N GLN A 64 -38.46 -22.03 15.49
CA GLN A 64 -37.01 -22.11 15.46
C GLN A 64 -36.45 -21.60 14.12
N ARG A 65 -35.83 -20.41 14.13
CA ARG A 65 -34.88 -20.02 13.09
C ARG A 65 -33.60 -20.80 13.31
N LEU A 66 -33.33 -21.76 12.43
CA LEU A 66 -32.03 -22.42 12.33
C LEU A 66 -30.91 -21.37 12.32
N LYS A 67 -30.01 -21.48 13.29
CA LYS A 67 -28.69 -20.86 13.27
C LYS A 67 -27.92 -21.44 12.08
N ASN A 68 -27.78 -20.67 11.01
CA ASN A 68 -26.70 -20.92 10.05
C ASN A 68 -25.40 -20.31 10.59
N PRO A 69 -24.26 -21.02 10.51
CA PRO A 69 -22.99 -20.49 10.99
C PRO A 69 -22.56 -19.33 10.10
N LYS A 70 -22.06 -18.25 10.73
CA LYS A 70 -21.44 -17.10 10.06
C LYS A 70 -20.20 -17.59 9.29
N LEU A 71 -20.36 -17.91 8.00
CA LEU A 71 -19.25 -18.01 7.08
C LEU A 71 -18.86 -16.59 6.66
N PHE A 72 -17.56 -16.28 6.73
CA PHE A 72 -16.94 -15.01 6.34
C PHE A 72 -17.45 -14.50 4.98
N LEU A 73 -18.30 -13.47 4.98
CA LEU A 73 -18.62 -12.66 3.80
C LEU A 73 -17.64 -11.47 3.74
N PRO A 74 -17.10 -11.11 2.55
CA PRO A 74 -16.69 -9.75 2.28
C PRO A 74 -17.95 -8.88 2.36
N SER A 75 -17.99 -7.93 3.29
CA SER A 75 -19.14 -7.09 3.58
C SER A 75 -19.20 -5.91 2.62
N ALA A 76 -19.32 -6.18 1.33
CA ALA A 76 -19.79 -5.18 0.38
C ALA A 76 -21.23 -5.57 0.01
N THR A 77 -22.20 -5.03 0.73
CA THR A 77 -23.60 -5.10 0.32
C THR A 77 -23.72 -4.42 -1.04
N LEU A 78 -24.38 -5.06 -2.01
CA LEU A 78 -24.60 -4.54 -3.37
C LEU A 78 -25.02 -3.06 -3.40
N SER A 79 -25.73 -2.58 -2.37
CA SER A 79 -26.15 -1.19 -2.20
C SER A 79 -24.99 -0.18 -2.03
N SER A 80 -23.83 -0.56 -1.51
CA SER A 80 -22.72 0.38 -1.29
C SER A 80 -22.02 0.79 -2.59
N PHE A 81 -22.28 0.08 -3.69
CA PHE A 81 -21.71 0.38 -5.01
C PHE A 81 -22.60 1.31 -5.85
N ALA A 82 -23.88 1.45 -5.49
CA ALA A 82 -24.86 2.26 -6.24
C ALA A 82 -24.88 3.75 -5.84
N GLU A 83 -24.40 4.09 -4.64
CA GLU A 83 -24.39 5.48 -4.12
C GLU A 83 -23.17 6.31 -4.56
N ALA A 84 -22.24 5.74 -5.33
CA ALA A 84 -20.99 6.41 -5.71
C ALA A 84 -21.15 7.56 -6.75
N ASP A 85 -22.35 7.78 -7.29
CA ASP A 85 -22.64 8.86 -8.27
C ASP A 85 -23.57 9.97 -7.71
N GLY A 86 -23.79 10.03 -6.38
CA GLY A 86 -24.63 11.06 -5.73
C GLY A 86 -23.83 12.11 -4.95
N GLU A 87 -23.97 13.38 -5.32
CA GLU A 87 -23.40 14.53 -4.60
C GLU A 87 -23.82 14.58 -3.12
N GLY A 88 -22.86 14.79 -2.22
CA GLY A 88 -23.13 14.94 -0.79
C GLY A 88 -21.86 15.18 0.03
N VAL A 89 -21.25 16.36 -0.11
CA VAL A 89 -20.13 16.81 0.72
C VAL A 89 -20.62 17.03 2.15
N SER A 90 -20.27 16.13 3.06
CA SER A 90 -20.34 16.37 4.50
C SER A 90 -18.92 16.66 5.02
N GLN A 91 -18.58 17.95 5.11
CA GLN A 91 -17.39 18.42 5.83
C GLN A 91 -17.61 18.20 7.33
N SER A 92 -16.89 17.24 7.94
CA SER A 92 -16.73 17.18 9.39
C SER A 92 -15.43 17.88 9.78
N THR A 93 -15.57 19.15 10.16
CA THR A 93 -14.56 19.92 10.88
C THR A 93 -14.34 19.26 12.25
N GLN A 94 -13.17 18.65 12.50
CA GLN A 94 -12.77 18.26 13.86
C GLN A 94 -11.46 18.94 14.24
N ARG A 95 -11.55 19.64 15.38
CA ARG A 95 -10.57 20.52 16.00
C ARG A 95 -9.35 19.73 16.50
N HIS A 96 -8.19 20.39 16.42
CA HIS A 96 -6.97 20.03 17.12
C HIS A 96 -7.16 20.19 18.63
N GLU A 97 -6.99 19.13 19.41
CA GLU A 97 -6.72 19.17 20.86
C GLU A 97 -5.94 17.91 21.28
N ASP A 98 -4.82 18.14 21.98
CA ASP A 98 -4.02 17.28 22.86
C ASP A 98 -3.37 15.96 22.38
N ALA A 99 -2.22 16.11 21.73
CA ALA A 99 -1.27 15.03 21.44
C ALA A 99 -0.50 14.57 22.70
N LYS A 100 -1.02 13.58 23.45
CA LYS A 100 -0.17 12.72 24.31
C LYS A 100 -0.76 11.34 24.70
N SER A 101 -1.93 10.94 24.20
CA SER A 101 -2.51 9.60 24.44
C SER A 101 -3.11 8.92 23.19
N ASP A 102 -2.87 9.47 22.01
CA ASP A 102 -3.71 9.22 20.82
C ASP A 102 -3.38 7.99 19.98
N ASP A 103 -2.17 7.40 20.05
CA ASP A 103 -1.79 6.35 19.10
C ASP A 103 -2.57 5.04 19.30
N VAL A 104 -2.76 4.63 20.55
CA VAL A 104 -3.59 3.46 20.89
C VAL A 104 -5.06 3.74 20.59
N SER A 105 -5.50 4.99 20.80
CA SER A 105 -6.85 5.46 20.44
C SER A 105 -7.08 5.39 18.92
N GLY A 106 -6.08 5.77 18.12
CA GLY A 106 -6.10 5.71 16.66
C GLY A 106 -6.21 4.29 16.13
N MET A 107 -5.40 3.37 16.64
CA MET A 107 -5.48 1.93 16.31
C MET A 107 -6.85 1.35 16.69
N ALA A 108 -7.34 1.65 17.90
CA ALA A 108 -8.62 1.16 18.39
C ALA A 108 -9.78 1.63 17.51
N LYS A 109 -9.79 2.92 17.14
CA LYS A 109 -10.79 3.52 16.25
C LYS A 109 -10.71 2.93 14.84
N ALA A 110 -9.50 2.78 14.29
CA ALA A 110 -9.29 2.25 12.95
C ALA A 110 -9.80 0.80 12.79
N PHE A 111 -9.57 -0.05 13.79
CA PHE A 111 -9.97 -1.46 13.75
C PHE A 111 -11.33 -1.76 14.40
N ASN A 112 -12.00 -0.74 14.93
CA ASN A 112 -13.24 -0.89 15.68
C ASN A 112 -13.09 -1.92 16.82
N VAL A 113 -12.05 -1.74 17.63
CA VAL A 113 -11.73 -2.57 18.81
C VAL A 113 -11.59 -1.68 20.05
N SER A 114 -11.62 -2.27 21.25
CA SER A 114 -11.43 -1.49 22.47
C SER A 114 -9.98 -0.96 22.59
N SER A 115 -9.80 0.20 23.23
CA SER A 115 -8.47 0.76 23.52
C SER A 115 -7.61 -0.22 24.35
N SER A 116 -8.24 -0.97 25.26
CA SER A 116 -7.57 -2.03 26.02
C SER A 116 -7.05 -3.15 25.12
N THR A 117 -7.84 -3.60 24.13
CA THR A 117 -7.39 -4.61 23.16
C THR A 117 -6.25 -4.11 22.29
N ALA A 118 -6.32 -2.87 21.79
CA ALA A 118 -5.25 -2.27 21.00
C ALA A 118 -3.94 -2.11 21.81
N SER A 119 -4.06 -1.70 23.07
CA SER A 119 -2.94 -1.63 24.01
C SER A 119 -2.33 -3.01 24.27
N ALA A 120 -3.16 -4.02 24.56
CA ALA A 120 -2.71 -5.39 24.80
C ALA A 120 -1.96 -5.97 23.58
N ILE A 121 -2.46 -5.76 22.37
CA ILE A 121 -1.76 -6.18 21.13
C ILE A 121 -0.39 -5.50 21.03
N SER A 122 -0.33 -4.18 21.26
CA SER A 122 0.92 -3.41 21.21
C SER A 122 1.92 -3.88 22.26
N ILE A 123 1.47 -4.17 23.48
CA ILE A 123 2.30 -4.68 24.57
C ILE A 123 2.81 -6.09 24.24
N CYS A 124 1.96 -6.98 23.73
CA CYS A 124 2.36 -8.33 23.32
C CYS A 124 3.40 -8.29 22.21
N ILE A 125 3.22 -7.43 21.21
CA ILE A 125 4.19 -7.22 20.12
C ILE A 125 5.50 -6.68 20.68
N ALA A 126 5.46 -5.65 21.55
CA ALA A 126 6.67 -5.09 22.15
C ALA A 126 7.42 -6.13 23.01
N PHE A 127 6.69 -6.93 23.80
CA PHE A 127 7.27 -8.01 24.58
C PHE A 127 7.91 -9.08 23.68
N ALA A 128 7.22 -9.50 22.61
CA ALA A 128 7.77 -10.44 21.64
C ALA A 128 9.00 -9.86 20.92
N ALA A 129 8.96 -8.57 20.55
CA ALA A 129 10.05 -7.87 19.90
C ALA A 129 11.33 -7.84 20.77
N LEU A 130 11.17 -7.70 22.09
CA LEU A 130 12.28 -7.67 23.05
C LEU A 130 12.74 -9.07 23.48
N SER A 131 11.84 -10.06 23.53
CA SER A 131 12.15 -11.39 24.09
C SER A 131 12.61 -12.40 23.04
N LEU A 132 12.02 -12.42 21.84
CA LEU A 132 12.32 -13.42 20.81
C LEU A 132 13.79 -13.44 20.36
N PRO A 133 14.50 -12.29 20.22
CA PRO A 133 15.91 -12.30 19.83
C PRO A 133 16.81 -13.13 20.75
N PHE A 134 16.46 -13.31 22.02
CA PHE A 134 17.22 -14.13 22.96
C PHE A 134 17.20 -15.63 22.62
N PHE A 135 16.17 -16.08 21.89
CA PHE A 135 16.01 -17.48 21.48
C PHE A 135 16.51 -17.73 20.04
N MET A 136 16.84 -16.67 19.30
CA MET A 136 17.30 -16.78 17.91
C MET A 136 18.72 -17.36 17.85
N THR A 137 18.93 -18.27 16.88
CA THR A 137 20.27 -18.81 16.62
C THR A 137 21.23 -17.74 16.13
N SER A 138 20.69 -16.76 15.41
CA SER A 138 21.41 -15.61 14.86
C SER A 138 21.95 -14.62 15.90
N LEU A 139 21.58 -14.77 17.18
CA LEU A 139 22.24 -14.06 18.28
C LEU A 139 23.71 -14.49 18.43
N GLY A 140 24.07 -15.66 17.89
CA GLY A 140 25.43 -16.19 17.86
C GLY A 140 25.73 -17.07 19.08
N ARG A 141 25.48 -18.38 18.93
CA ARG A 141 25.88 -19.38 19.92
C ARG A 141 27.41 -19.45 19.97
N GLY A 142 28.00 -19.19 21.13
CA GLY A 142 29.45 -19.19 21.33
C GLY A 142 30.15 -17.83 21.21
N LEU A 143 29.46 -16.76 20.82
CA LEU A 143 30.03 -15.40 20.83
C LEU A 143 30.26 -14.89 22.27
N GLY A 144 31.27 -14.05 22.43
CA GLY A 144 31.50 -13.29 23.67
C GLY A 144 30.33 -12.34 23.97
N LEU A 145 30.20 -11.93 25.25
CA LEU A 145 29.06 -11.13 25.73
C LEU A 145 28.87 -9.81 24.93
N LYS A 146 29.97 -9.14 24.59
CA LYS A 146 29.96 -7.89 23.80
C LYS A 146 29.33 -8.09 22.42
N PHE A 147 29.75 -9.11 21.70
CA PHE A 147 29.23 -9.42 20.36
C PHE A 147 27.77 -9.90 20.42
N LYS A 148 27.39 -10.66 21.44
CA LYS A 148 25.97 -11.02 21.67
C LYS A 148 25.11 -9.78 21.90
N PHE A 149 25.59 -8.82 22.69
CA PHE A 149 24.89 -7.55 22.89
C PHE A 149 24.72 -6.78 21.58
N LEU A 150 25.79 -6.65 20.77
CA LEU A 150 25.71 -6.00 19.46
C LEU A 150 24.76 -6.73 18.51
N SER A 151 24.79 -8.07 18.46
CA SER A 151 23.85 -8.88 17.66
C SER A 151 22.41 -8.67 18.10
N TYR A 152 22.15 -8.63 19.41
CA TYR A 152 20.82 -8.35 19.96
C TYR A 152 20.30 -6.99 19.53
N THR A 153 21.09 -5.92 19.71
CA THR A 153 20.69 -4.57 19.28
C THR A 153 20.50 -4.49 17.77
N THR A 154 21.32 -5.21 17.00
CA THR A 154 21.21 -5.30 15.54
C THR A 154 19.89 -5.96 15.14
N LEU A 155 19.50 -7.06 15.79
CA LEU A 155 18.19 -7.70 15.59
C LEU A 155 17.03 -6.77 15.92
N LEU A 156 17.09 -6.03 17.04
CA LEU A 156 16.06 -5.04 17.38
C LEU A 156 15.95 -3.94 16.33
N LEU A 157 17.08 -3.50 15.77
CA LEU A 157 17.08 -2.46 14.73
C LEU A 157 16.55 -2.98 13.39
N GLY A 158 16.87 -4.22 13.03
CA GLY A 158 16.27 -4.90 11.89
C GLY A 158 14.75 -5.05 12.04
N PHE A 159 14.27 -5.37 13.24
CA PHE A 159 12.84 -5.36 13.56
C PHE A 159 12.24 -3.97 13.40
N TYR A 160 12.91 -2.93 13.93
CA TYR A 160 12.45 -1.55 13.80
C TYR A 160 12.31 -1.10 12.35
N MET A 161 13.28 -1.44 11.49
CA MET A 161 13.19 -1.20 10.05
C MET A 161 12.02 -1.98 9.44
N ALA A 162 11.91 -3.28 9.69
CA ALA A 162 10.83 -4.12 9.17
C ALA A 162 9.43 -3.66 9.64
N TRP A 163 9.30 -3.23 10.89
CA TRP A 163 8.10 -2.62 11.43
C TRP A 163 7.72 -1.35 10.66
N ASN A 164 8.70 -0.51 10.33
CA ASN A 164 8.44 0.69 9.55
C ASN A 164 8.07 0.40 8.09
N ILE A 165 8.62 -0.67 7.50
CA ILE A 165 8.17 -1.17 6.18
C ILE A 165 6.68 -1.52 6.25
N GLY A 166 6.27 -2.34 7.23
CA GLY A 166 4.86 -2.73 7.38
C GLY A 166 3.93 -1.54 7.64
N ALA A 167 4.38 -0.56 8.42
CA ALA A 167 3.61 0.65 8.71
C ALA A 167 3.41 1.54 7.48
N ASN A 168 4.42 1.67 6.60
CA ASN A 168 4.33 2.53 5.43
C ASN A 168 3.67 1.83 4.23
N ASP A 169 4.09 0.61 3.93
CA ASP A 169 3.88 0.01 2.62
C ASP A 169 2.64 -0.89 2.51
N VAL A 170 1.96 -1.20 3.63
CA VAL A 170 0.68 -1.96 3.58
C VAL A 170 -0.38 -1.29 2.69
N ALA A 171 -0.31 0.04 2.58
CA ALA A 171 -1.17 0.80 1.70
C ALA A 171 -0.92 0.51 0.21
N ASN A 172 0.28 0.06 -0.16
CA ASN A 172 0.60 -0.39 -1.52
C ASN A 172 0.01 -1.76 -1.84
N ALA A 173 -0.25 -2.60 -0.84
CA ALA A 173 -0.83 -3.91 -1.06
C ALA A 173 -2.36 -3.91 -0.98
N MET A 174 -2.92 -3.14 -0.05
CA MET A 174 -4.33 -3.21 0.33
C MET A 174 -5.08 -1.88 0.19
N GLY A 175 -4.38 -0.77 -0.08
CA GLY A 175 -4.98 0.55 -0.12
C GLY A 175 -6.04 0.70 -1.21
N THR A 176 -5.89 0.04 -2.36
CA THR A 176 -6.90 0.12 -3.42
C THR A 176 -8.15 -0.72 -3.12
N SER A 177 -7.98 -1.86 -2.45
CA SER A 177 -9.08 -2.71 -1.98
C SER A 177 -9.88 -2.10 -0.84
N VAL A 178 -9.23 -1.36 0.05
CA VAL A 178 -9.93 -0.55 1.06
C VAL A 178 -10.58 0.68 0.41
N GLY A 179 -9.89 1.34 -0.51
CA GLY A 179 -10.39 2.52 -1.22
C GLY A 179 -11.61 2.24 -2.10
N SER A 180 -11.70 1.05 -2.72
CA SER A 180 -12.85 0.63 -3.54
C SER A 180 -14.02 0.08 -2.71
N GLY A 181 -13.84 -0.10 -1.39
CA GLY A 181 -14.82 -0.73 -0.51
C GLY A 181 -14.89 -2.26 -0.60
N ALA A 182 -13.97 -2.92 -1.33
CA ALA A 182 -13.92 -4.37 -1.43
C ALA A 182 -13.52 -5.04 -0.10
N LEU A 183 -12.66 -4.38 0.69
CA LEU A 183 -12.26 -4.81 2.02
C LEU A 183 -12.46 -3.70 3.05
N THR A 184 -12.91 -4.07 4.24
CA THR A 184 -12.75 -3.19 5.41
C THR A 184 -11.28 -3.11 5.81
N LEU A 185 -10.89 -2.02 6.47
CA LEU A 185 -9.53 -1.83 6.96
C LEU A 185 -9.04 -2.99 7.85
N ARG A 186 -9.91 -3.50 8.72
CA ARG A 186 -9.60 -4.65 9.59
C ARG A 186 -9.37 -5.94 8.80
N GLN A 187 -10.20 -6.21 7.79
CA GLN A 187 -10.02 -7.38 6.93
C GLN A 187 -8.70 -7.28 6.15
N ALA A 188 -8.44 -6.12 5.57
CA ALA A 188 -7.21 -5.86 4.82
C ALA A 188 -5.95 -6.10 5.67
N VAL A 189 -5.90 -5.57 6.89
CA VAL A 189 -4.76 -5.76 7.81
C VAL A 189 -4.56 -7.23 8.20
N LEU A 190 -5.64 -7.95 8.53
CA LEU A 190 -5.53 -9.37 8.90
C LEU A 190 -5.11 -10.25 7.71
N THR A 191 -5.62 -9.97 6.52
CA THR A 191 -5.24 -10.68 5.30
C THR A 191 -3.80 -10.37 4.91
N ALA A 192 -3.38 -9.11 4.94
CA ALA A 192 -2.01 -8.70 4.67
C ALA A 192 -1.03 -9.33 5.67
N ALA A 193 -1.37 -9.38 6.97
CA ALA A 193 -0.51 -10.01 7.98
C ALA A 193 -0.09 -11.44 7.61
N VAL A 194 -1.03 -12.27 7.16
CA VAL A 194 -0.73 -13.66 6.78
C VAL A 194 0.10 -13.71 5.49
N LEU A 195 -0.26 -12.91 4.50
CA LEU A 195 0.31 -13.01 3.16
C LEU A 195 1.67 -12.32 3.02
N GLU A 196 1.87 -11.18 3.68
CA GLU A 196 3.17 -10.51 3.77
C GLU A 196 4.18 -11.43 4.46
N PHE A 197 3.79 -12.07 5.56
CA PHE A 197 4.66 -13.03 6.26
C PHE A 197 4.97 -14.25 5.39
N ALA A 198 3.96 -14.82 4.72
CA ALA A 198 4.16 -15.95 3.80
C ALA A 198 5.07 -15.57 2.62
N GLY A 199 4.87 -14.38 2.04
CA GLY A 199 5.71 -13.83 0.98
C GLY A 199 7.16 -13.64 1.42
N ALA A 200 7.36 -13.04 2.59
CA ALA A 200 8.68 -12.84 3.18
C ALA A 200 9.43 -14.18 3.35
N MET A 201 8.76 -15.21 3.86
CA MET A 201 9.36 -16.53 4.09
C MET A 201 9.65 -17.32 2.81
N LEU A 202 8.75 -17.26 1.81
CA LEU A 202 8.85 -18.09 0.61
C LEU A 202 9.64 -17.44 -0.53
N MET A 203 9.63 -16.11 -0.63
CA MET A 203 10.24 -15.37 -1.74
C MET A 203 11.36 -14.42 -1.30
N GLY A 204 11.49 -14.13 -0.01
CA GLY A 204 12.40 -13.11 0.51
C GLY A 204 13.89 -13.35 0.26
N THR A 205 14.32 -14.60 0.17
CA THR A 205 15.75 -14.97 0.09
C THR A 205 16.43 -14.45 -1.18
N HIS A 206 15.73 -14.46 -2.32
CA HIS A 206 16.27 -14.06 -3.62
C HIS A 206 16.69 -12.59 -3.65
N VAL A 207 15.80 -11.69 -3.24
CA VAL A 207 16.07 -10.24 -3.24
C VAL A 207 17.02 -9.86 -2.10
N THR A 208 16.89 -10.52 -0.94
CA THR A 208 17.76 -10.29 0.22
C THR A 208 19.23 -10.54 -0.11
N SER A 209 19.53 -11.58 -0.90
CA SER A 209 20.91 -11.87 -1.35
C SER A 209 21.51 -10.72 -2.17
N THR A 210 20.70 -10.09 -3.03
CA THR A 210 21.10 -8.90 -3.79
C THR A 210 21.27 -7.67 -2.90
N MET A 211 20.38 -7.44 -1.92
CA MET A 211 20.52 -6.31 -0.99
C MET A 211 21.76 -6.43 -0.10
N GLN A 212 22.11 -7.66 0.28
CA GLN A 212 23.26 -7.94 1.13
C GLN A 212 24.61 -7.65 0.46
N LYS A 213 24.79 -8.11 -0.80
CA LYS A 213 26.09 -8.04 -1.51
C LYS A 213 26.14 -7.01 -2.62
N GLY A 214 24.99 -6.55 -3.09
CA GLY A 214 24.86 -5.82 -4.34
C GLY A 214 25.12 -4.32 -4.23
N ILE A 215 25.14 -3.73 -3.03
CA ILE A 215 25.23 -2.26 -2.90
C ILE A 215 26.63 -1.81 -2.49
N LEU A 216 27.22 -2.44 -1.48
CA LEU A 216 28.51 -2.06 -0.91
C LEU A 216 29.61 -3.09 -1.21
N VAL A 217 30.79 -2.60 -1.57
CA VAL A 217 31.98 -3.42 -1.80
C VAL A 217 32.64 -3.72 -0.45
N ALA A 218 32.29 -4.87 0.16
CA ALA A 218 32.82 -5.27 1.47
C ALA A 218 34.36 -5.27 1.52
N ASN A 219 35.03 -5.60 0.40
CA ASN A 219 36.49 -5.63 0.32
C ASN A 219 37.17 -4.29 0.58
N VAL A 220 36.51 -3.15 0.31
CA VAL A 220 37.05 -1.82 0.60
C VAL A 220 37.17 -1.58 2.10
N PHE A 221 36.40 -2.33 2.89
CA PHE A 221 36.41 -2.27 4.35
C PHE A 221 37.21 -3.40 4.99
N GLN A 222 38.04 -4.13 4.24
CA GLN A 222 38.94 -5.13 4.83
C GLN A 222 39.83 -4.50 5.91
N GLY A 223 39.85 -5.12 7.09
CA GLY A 223 40.54 -4.59 8.28
C GLY A 223 39.82 -3.43 8.96
N LYS A 224 38.61 -3.06 8.49
CA LYS A 224 37.74 -2.02 9.06
C LYS A 224 36.32 -2.56 9.29
N ASP A 225 36.21 -3.81 9.72
CA ASP A 225 34.94 -4.52 9.88
C ASP A 225 33.97 -3.78 10.83
N SER A 226 34.49 -3.15 11.90
CA SER A 226 33.70 -2.32 12.81
C SER A 226 33.06 -1.11 12.12
N LEU A 227 33.71 -0.52 11.10
CA LEU A 227 33.17 0.59 10.33
C LEU A 227 32.07 0.12 9.37
N LEU A 228 32.29 -1.01 8.69
CA LEU A 228 31.27 -1.60 7.82
C LEU A 228 30.02 -2.01 8.62
N PHE A 229 30.22 -2.63 9.79
CA PHE A 229 29.15 -2.92 10.74
C PHE A 229 28.40 -1.65 11.15
N ALA A 230 29.13 -0.60 11.58
CA ALA A 230 28.53 0.67 11.97
C ALA A 230 27.70 1.29 10.84
N GLY A 231 28.17 1.22 9.60
CA GLY A 231 27.46 1.74 8.43
C GLY A 231 26.17 0.98 8.10
N LEU A 232 26.20 -0.35 8.13
CA LEU A 232 25.02 -1.20 7.91
C LEU A 232 23.99 -1.02 9.01
N PHE A 233 24.44 -1.03 10.27
CA PHE A 233 23.61 -0.74 11.43
C PHE A 233 22.97 0.65 11.30
N SER A 234 23.77 1.67 11.00
CA SER A 234 23.28 3.05 10.83
C SER A 234 22.33 3.21 9.64
N SER A 235 22.51 2.44 8.57
CA SER A 235 21.61 2.45 7.42
C SER A 235 20.22 1.93 7.77
N LEU A 236 20.12 0.86 8.57
CA LEU A 236 18.85 0.36 9.10
C LEU A 236 18.17 1.39 10.00
N ALA A 237 18.92 2.02 10.91
CA ALA A 237 18.39 3.09 11.76
C ALA A 237 17.86 4.27 10.94
N ALA A 238 18.67 4.76 10.00
CA ALA A 238 18.35 5.91 9.16
C ALA A 238 17.08 5.68 8.34
N ALA A 239 17.01 4.53 7.65
CA ALA A 239 15.86 4.18 6.84
C ALA A 239 14.61 3.98 7.72
N GLY A 240 14.73 3.28 8.85
CA GLY A 240 13.64 3.12 9.81
C GLY A 240 13.11 4.46 10.33
N THR A 241 14.00 5.39 10.68
CA THR A 241 13.61 6.74 11.17
C THR A 241 12.86 7.54 10.11
N TRP A 242 13.35 7.56 8.86
CA TRP A 242 12.65 8.29 7.79
C TRP A 242 11.27 7.69 7.50
N LEU A 243 11.17 6.36 7.45
CA LEU A 243 9.91 5.66 7.24
C LEU A 243 8.92 5.88 8.39
N GLN A 244 9.41 5.97 9.62
CA GLN A 244 8.58 6.31 10.78
C GLN A 244 7.97 7.70 10.61
N VAL A 245 8.80 8.68 10.27
CA VAL A 245 8.37 10.07 10.04
C VAL A 245 7.35 10.12 8.90
N ALA A 246 7.64 9.49 7.76
CA ALA A 246 6.73 9.43 6.63
C ALA A 246 5.40 8.78 7.00
N SER A 247 5.42 7.64 7.72
CA SER A 247 4.22 6.92 8.15
C SER A 247 3.38 7.71 9.14
N TYR A 248 4.02 8.46 10.04
CA TYR A 248 3.34 9.34 10.99
C TYR A 248 2.50 10.40 10.26
N PHE A 249 3.07 11.02 9.23
CA PHE A 249 2.39 11.99 8.37
C PHE A 249 1.51 11.36 7.28
N GLY A 250 1.43 10.04 7.20
CA GLY A 250 0.63 9.32 6.21
C GLY A 250 1.17 9.44 4.79
N TRP A 251 2.46 9.69 4.62
CA TRP A 251 3.14 9.82 3.33
C TRP A 251 3.58 8.46 2.79
N PRO A 252 3.11 8.06 1.60
CA PRO A 252 3.65 6.89 0.92
C PRO A 252 5.02 7.23 0.36
N VAL A 253 6.06 6.59 0.89
CA VAL A 253 7.43 6.71 0.40
C VAL A 253 7.92 5.35 -0.08
N SER A 254 9.14 5.29 -0.60
CA SER A 254 9.75 4.02 -0.97
C SER A 254 10.81 3.60 0.03
N THR A 255 10.55 2.47 0.68
CA THR A 255 11.47 1.79 1.59
C THR A 255 12.78 1.41 0.91
N THR A 256 12.72 0.80 -0.28
CA THR A 256 13.90 0.42 -1.08
C THR A 256 14.79 1.62 -1.44
N HIS A 257 14.20 2.74 -1.87
CA HIS A 257 14.99 3.97 -2.14
C HIS A 257 15.69 4.48 -0.89
N CYS A 258 15.01 4.45 0.25
CA CYS A 258 15.56 4.97 1.50
C CYS A 258 16.74 4.13 1.98
N ILE A 259 16.62 2.80 2.01
CA ILE A 259 17.70 1.93 2.47
C ILE A 259 18.88 1.89 1.51
N VAL A 260 18.64 1.86 0.19
CA VAL A 260 19.73 1.91 -0.79
C VAL A 260 20.42 3.26 -0.73
N GLY A 261 19.67 4.37 -0.60
CA GLY A 261 20.22 5.70 -0.38
C GLY A 261 21.07 5.80 0.89
N ALA A 262 20.59 5.23 2.00
CA ALA A 262 21.31 5.15 3.27
C ALA A 262 22.65 4.41 3.13
N MET A 263 22.64 3.22 2.52
CA MET A 263 23.84 2.41 2.30
C MET A 263 24.82 3.12 1.37
N VAL A 264 24.35 3.67 0.25
CA VAL A 264 25.19 4.41 -0.71
C VAL A 264 25.79 5.66 -0.05
N GLY A 265 25.01 6.41 0.72
CA GLY A 265 25.48 7.59 1.46
C GLY A 265 26.61 7.25 2.42
N PHE A 266 26.43 6.21 3.24
CA PHE A 266 27.50 5.67 4.08
C PHE A 266 28.73 5.26 3.26
N GLY A 267 28.53 4.46 2.20
CA GLY A 267 29.61 3.94 1.36
C GLY A 267 30.45 5.06 0.75
N LEU A 268 29.81 6.09 0.19
CA LEU A 268 30.51 7.22 -0.43
C LEU A 268 31.32 8.03 0.57
N VAL A 269 30.80 8.32 1.77
CA VAL A 269 31.50 9.15 2.76
C VAL A 269 32.62 8.42 3.47
N TYR A 270 32.39 7.16 3.87
CA TYR A 270 33.34 6.42 4.72
C TYR A 270 34.24 5.46 3.95
N GLY A 271 33.82 5.01 2.78
CA GLY A 271 34.60 4.11 1.91
C GLY A 271 35.03 4.75 0.57
N GLY A 272 34.54 5.95 0.25
CA GLY A 272 34.81 6.63 -1.01
C GLY A 272 34.03 6.06 -2.20
N VAL A 273 34.27 6.61 -3.39
CA VAL A 273 33.58 6.21 -4.63
C VAL A 273 33.72 4.71 -4.94
N GLY A 274 34.85 4.10 -4.57
CA GLY A 274 35.12 2.68 -4.79
C GLY A 274 34.34 1.72 -3.88
N ALA A 275 33.71 2.21 -2.80
CA ALA A 275 32.96 1.38 -1.86
C ALA A 275 31.54 1.03 -2.32
N VAL A 276 31.10 1.58 -3.46
CA VAL A 276 29.78 1.32 -4.04
C VAL A 276 29.92 0.43 -5.27
N PHE A 277 29.12 -0.64 -5.35
CA PHE A 277 29.03 -1.46 -6.56
C PHE A 277 28.22 -0.74 -7.64
N TRP A 278 28.85 0.12 -8.42
CA TRP A 278 28.19 0.95 -9.45
C TRP A 278 27.39 0.17 -10.48
N SER A 279 27.88 -1.00 -10.91
CA SER A 279 27.17 -1.85 -11.88
C SER A 279 25.86 -2.42 -11.31
N SER A 280 25.90 -2.87 -10.06
CA SER A 280 24.73 -3.36 -9.34
C SER A 280 23.78 -2.21 -9.00
N LEU A 281 24.30 -1.06 -8.53
CA LEU A 281 23.50 0.14 -8.28
C LEU A 281 22.82 0.64 -9.56
N ALA A 282 23.50 0.60 -10.71
CA ALA A 282 22.90 0.91 -12.02
C ALA A 282 21.75 -0.05 -12.36
N ARG A 283 21.92 -1.36 -12.08
CA ARG A 283 20.84 -2.35 -12.27
C ARG A 283 19.65 -2.07 -11.35
N VAL A 284 19.90 -1.78 -10.08
CA VAL A 284 18.85 -1.44 -9.10
C VAL A 284 18.15 -0.14 -9.48
N THR A 285 18.88 0.92 -9.78
CA THR A 285 18.28 2.22 -10.19
C THR A 285 17.51 2.11 -11.52
N SER A 286 17.98 1.29 -12.47
CA SER A 286 17.21 1.02 -13.70
C SER A 286 15.87 0.34 -13.40
N SER A 287 15.83 -0.56 -12.41
CA SER A 287 14.60 -1.26 -12.01
C SER A 287 13.56 -0.30 -11.45
N TRP A 288 13.97 0.78 -10.79
CA TRP A 288 13.10 1.82 -10.23
C TRP A 288 12.38 2.66 -11.29
N VAL A 289 12.95 2.74 -12.49
CA VAL A 289 12.34 3.42 -13.65
C VAL A 289 11.54 2.44 -14.50
N ILE A 290 12.04 1.21 -14.68
CA ILE A 290 11.40 0.21 -15.53
C ILE A 290 10.13 -0.34 -14.87
N SER A 291 10.16 -0.62 -13.56
CA SER A 291 9.03 -1.26 -12.86
C SER A 291 7.73 -0.45 -12.89
N PRO A 292 7.71 0.89 -12.73
CA PRO A 292 6.47 1.66 -12.83
C PRO A 292 5.94 1.73 -14.26
N ILE A 293 6.83 1.79 -15.26
CA ILE A 293 6.47 1.77 -16.68
C ILE A 293 5.86 0.42 -17.04
N MET A 294 6.47 -0.69 -16.59
CA MET A 294 5.90 -2.03 -16.76
C MET A 294 4.57 -2.16 -16.04
N GLY A 295 4.46 -1.69 -14.79
CA GLY A 295 3.20 -1.65 -14.05
C GLY A 295 2.12 -0.92 -14.83
N ALA A 296 2.42 0.26 -15.36
CA ALA A 296 1.51 1.06 -16.18
C ALA A 296 1.12 0.35 -17.48
N ALA A 297 2.07 -0.26 -18.18
CA ALA A 297 1.82 -0.96 -19.44
C ALA A 297 0.94 -2.21 -19.23
N VAL A 298 1.27 -3.03 -18.23
CA VAL A 298 0.51 -4.24 -17.90
C VAL A 298 -0.90 -3.88 -17.41
N SER A 299 -1.04 -2.89 -16.53
CA SER A 299 -2.35 -2.48 -16.03
C SER A 299 -3.22 -1.85 -17.11
N PHE A 300 -2.62 -1.04 -18.01
CA PHE A 300 -3.29 -0.50 -19.18
C PHE A 300 -3.85 -1.63 -20.06
N LEU A 301 -3.02 -2.65 -20.34
CA LEU A 301 -3.42 -3.81 -21.14
C LEU A 301 -4.55 -4.59 -20.47
N VAL A 302 -4.38 -4.94 -19.19
CA VAL A 302 -5.39 -5.68 -18.42
C VAL A 302 -6.72 -4.91 -18.39
N TYR A 303 -6.68 -3.61 -18.13
CA TYR A 303 -7.90 -2.81 -18.10
C TYR A 303 -8.54 -2.65 -19.48
N LYS A 304 -7.76 -2.51 -20.56
CA LYS A 304 -8.29 -2.52 -21.94
C LYS A 304 -8.93 -3.86 -22.28
N CYS A 305 -8.35 -4.98 -21.85
CA CYS A 305 -8.97 -6.30 -21.98
C CYS A 305 -10.31 -6.38 -21.22
N ILE A 306 -10.39 -5.85 -19.99
CA ILE A 306 -11.66 -5.79 -19.24
C ILE A 306 -12.70 -4.97 -20.03
N ARG A 307 -12.34 -3.78 -20.52
CA ARG A 307 -13.29 -2.98 -21.31
C ARG A 307 -13.72 -3.69 -22.59
N ARG A 308 -12.81 -4.39 -23.28
CA ARG A 308 -13.08 -5.04 -24.56
C ARG A 308 -13.85 -6.35 -24.44
N PHE A 309 -13.59 -7.15 -23.41
CA PHE A 309 -14.19 -8.48 -23.29
C PHE A 309 -15.34 -8.52 -22.27
N VAL A 310 -15.36 -7.61 -21.30
CA VAL A 310 -16.43 -7.52 -20.30
C VAL A 310 -17.38 -6.39 -20.62
N TYR A 311 -16.90 -5.15 -20.76
CA TYR A 311 -17.82 -3.99 -20.85
C TYR A 311 -18.55 -3.91 -22.19
N SER A 312 -17.90 -4.25 -23.31
CA SER A 312 -18.59 -4.30 -24.61
C SER A 312 -19.36 -5.61 -24.88
N ALA A 313 -19.44 -6.52 -23.90
CA ALA A 313 -20.23 -7.73 -24.08
C ALA A 313 -21.74 -7.41 -24.05
N PRO A 314 -22.59 -8.19 -24.76
CA PRO A 314 -24.04 -8.03 -24.69
C PRO A 314 -24.58 -8.19 -23.25
N ASN A 315 -24.00 -9.13 -22.49
CA ASN A 315 -24.28 -9.34 -21.07
C ASN A 315 -22.99 -9.21 -20.24
N PRO A 316 -22.62 -7.98 -19.82
CA PRO A 316 -21.38 -7.71 -19.11
C PRO A 316 -21.22 -8.48 -17.79
N GLY A 317 -22.31 -8.68 -17.05
CA GLY A 317 -22.30 -9.45 -15.80
C GLY A 317 -21.86 -10.90 -16.01
N GLN A 318 -22.40 -11.56 -17.03
CA GLN A 318 -21.99 -12.92 -17.40
C GLN A 318 -20.58 -12.97 -17.97
N ALA A 319 -20.21 -12.00 -18.79
CA ALA A 319 -18.85 -11.89 -19.30
C ALA A 319 -17.83 -11.72 -18.15
N ALA A 320 -18.15 -10.94 -17.12
CA ALA A 320 -17.32 -10.81 -15.92
C ALA A 320 -17.20 -12.15 -15.17
N ALA A 321 -18.31 -12.85 -14.97
CA ALA A 321 -18.34 -14.15 -14.31
C ALA A 321 -17.52 -15.22 -15.06
N ALA A 322 -17.50 -15.16 -16.40
CA ALA A 322 -16.69 -16.03 -17.24
C ALA A 322 -15.19 -15.64 -17.27
N ALA A 323 -14.88 -14.34 -17.20
CA ALA A 323 -13.50 -13.85 -17.19
C ALA A 323 -12.77 -14.13 -15.86
N ALA A 324 -13.49 -14.12 -14.73
CA ALA A 324 -12.90 -14.28 -13.40
C ALA A 324 -12.10 -15.60 -13.22
N PRO A 325 -12.62 -16.80 -13.55
CA PRO A 325 -11.86 -18.04 -13.47
C PRO A 325 -10.58 -18.03 -14.31
N ILE A 326 -10.59 -17.40 -15.49
CA ILE A 326 -9.43 -17.31 -16.37
C ILE A 326 -8.35 -16.43 -15.72
N ALA A 327 -8.74 -15.29 -15.17
CA ALA A 327 -7.81 -14.41 -14.47
C ALA A 327 -7.19 -15.09 -13.23
N VAL A 328 -7.98 -15.85 -12.47
CA VAL A 328 -7.50 -16.64 -11.33
C VAL A 328 -6.56 -17.76 -11.77
N PHE A 329 -6.89 -18.46 -12.86
CA PHE A 329 -6.02 -19.49 -13.43
C PHE A 329 -4.62 -18.91 -13.72
N VAL A 330 -4.56 -17.81 -14.48
CA VAL A 330 -3.30 -17.16 -14.86
C VAL A 330 -2.54 -16.68 -13.62
N GLY A 331 -3.22 -15.99 -12.70
CA GLY A 331 -2.60 -15.45 -11.48
C GLY A 331 -2.05 -16.54 -10.56
N VAL A 332 -2.88 -17.52 -10.21
CA VAL A 332 -2.49 -18.60 -9.30
C VAL A 332 -1.40 -19.47 -9.93
N SER A 333 -1.49 -19.81 -11.22
CA SER A 333 -0.41 -20.54 -11.88
C SER A 333 0.91 -19.76 -11.90
N GLY A 334 0.85 -18.45 -12.17
CA GLY A 334 2.03 -17.58 -12.13
C GLY A 334 2.68 -17.55 -10.76
N ILE A 335 1.90 -17.34 -9.70
CA ILE A 335 2.38 -17.34 -8.30
C ILE A 335 2.92 -18.71 -7.92
N SER A 336 2.19 -19.78 -8.21
CA SER A 336 2.59 -21.15 -7.88
C SER A 336 3.94 -21.49 -8.52
N PHE A 337 4.13 -21.14 -9.79
CA PHE A 337 5.39 -21.35 -10.51
C PHE A 337 6.52 -20.44 -10.02
N ALA A 338 6.20 -19.20 -9.66
CA ALA A 338 7.19 -18.24 -9.20
C ALA A 338 7.71 -18.59 -7.80
N ALA A 339 6.79 -18.82 -6.86
CA ALA A 339 7.03 -18.75 -5.43
C ALA A 339 7.29 -20.08 -4.74
N PHE A 340 6.79 -21.19 -5.29
CA PHE A 340 6.94 -22.49 -4.66
C PHE A 340 8.01 -23.33 -5.38
N PRO A 341 8.88 -24.04 -4.63
CA PRO A 341 9.81 -25.00 -5.20
C PRO A 341 9.07 -26.30 -5.59
N LEU A 342 8.18 -26.21 -6.59
CA LEU A 342 7.24 -27.28 -6.95
C LEU A 342 7.94 -28.58 -7.38
N SER A 343 8.91 -28.48 -8.30
CA SER A 343 9.72 -29.60 -8.75
C SER A 343 11.06 -29.11 -9.28
N LYS A 344 12.09 -29.96 -9.20
CA LYS A 344 13.39 -29.71 -9.85
C LYS A 344 13.28 -29.78 -11.38
N ASN A 345 12.32 -30.54 -11.90
CA ASN A 345 12.07 -30.66 -13.33
C ASN A 345 11.11 -29.57 -13.79
N LEU A 346 11.55 -28.71 -14.70
CA LEU A 346 10.77 -27.56 -15.18
C LEU A 346 9.37 -27.95 -15.69
N SER A 347 9.28 -29.02 -16.48
CA SER A 347 7.99 -29.50 -17.01
C SER A 347 7.02 -29.93 -15.91
N MET A 348 7.51 -30.64 -14.89
CA MET A 348 6.67 -31.06 -13.76
C MET A 348 6.26 -29.88 -12.89
N ALA A 349 7.16 -28.92 -12.66
CA ALA A 349 6.85 -27.69 -11.96
C ALA A 349 5.76 -26.89 -12.70
N LEU A 350 5.82 -26.82 -14.03
CA LEU A 350 4.80 -26.17 -14.85
C LEU A 350 3.45 -26.89 -14.74
N VAL A 351 3.42 -28.23 -14.84
CA VAL A 351 2.18 -29.01 -14.69
C VAL A 351 1.55 -28.79 -13.32
N GLN A 352 2.34 -28.82 -12.25
CA GLN A 352 1.86 -28.56 -10.89
C GLN A 352 1.33 -27.13 -10.73
N ALA A 353 2.00 -26.13 -11.29
CA ALA A 353 1.54 -24.74 -11.27
C ALA A 353 0.22 -24.56 -12.04
N LEU A 354 0.09 -25.20 -13.20
CA LEU A 354 -1.16 -25.20 -13.96
C LEU A 354 -2.28 -25.91 -13.20
N ALA A 355 -1.99 -27.00 -12.49
CA ALA A 355 -2.96 -27.71 -11.65
C ALA A 355 -3.46 -26.85 -10.46
N PHE A 356 -2.58 -26.10 -9.80
CA PHE A 356 -3.02 -25.13 -8.78
C PHE A 356 -3.89 -24.02 -9.39
N GLY A 357 -3.54 -23.54 -10.58
CA GLY A 357 -4.34 -22.58 -11.32
C GLY A 357 -5.73 -23.11 -11.65
N THR A 358 -5.85 -24.33 -12.17
CA THR A 358 -7.15 -24.93 -12.51
C THR A 358 -8.01 -25.15 -11.27
N ALA A 359 -7.42 -25.59 -10.16
CA ALA A 359 -8.10 -25.73 -8.88
C ALA A 359 -8.63 -24.38 -8.37
N GLY A 360 -7.81 -23.33 -8.42
CA GLY A 360 -8.21 -21.97 -8.05
C GLY A 360 -9.34 -21.43 -8.94
N ALA A 361 -9.22 -21.60 -10.25
CA ALA A 361 -10.24 -21.20 -11.22
C ALA A 361 -11.58 -21.91 -10.99
N PHE A 362 -11.56 -23.21 -10.72
CA PHE A 362 -12.74 -23.98 -10.38
C PHE A 362 -13.41 -23.48 -9.09
N LEU A 363 -12.62 -23.24 -8.05
CA LEU A 363 -13.11 -22.74 -6.77
C LEU A 363 -13.79 -21.36 -6.92
N VAL A 364 -13.15 -20.44 -7.63
CA VAL A 364 -13.71 -19.09 -7.85
C VAL A 364 -14.95 -19.14 -8.72
N SER A 365 -14.96 -19.99 -9.77
CA SER A 365 -16.16 -20.23 -10.56
C SER A 365 -17.33 -20.71 -9.69
N ARG A 366 -17.10 -21.67 -8.79
CA ARG A 366 -18.12 -22.17 -7.85
C ARG A 366 -18.62 -21.08 -6.90
N ILE A 367 -17.73 -20.25 -6.37
CA ILE A 367 -18.10 -19.14 -5.46
C ILE A 367 -18.96 -18.11 -6.19
N ILE A 368 -18.56 -17.68 -7.40
CA ILE A 368 -19.29 -16.68 -8.20
C ILE A 368 -20.69 -17.21 -8.55
N HIS A 369 -20.80 -18.44 -9.05
CA HIS A 369 -22.09 -19.03 -9.40
C HIS A 369 -23.00 -19.25 -8.18
N LYS A 370 -22.43 -19.54 -7.01
CA LYS A 370 -23.21 -19.69 -5.77
C LYS A 370 -23.75 -18.36 -5.26
N GLN A 371 -22.94 -17.29 -5.30
CA GLN A 371 -23.31 -15.98 -4.74
C GLN A 371 -24.13 -15.14 -5.72
N LEU A 372 -23.69 -15.04 -6.98
CA LEU A 372 -24.29 -14.19 -8.00
C LEU A 372 -25.14 -14.96 -9.02
N GLY A 373 -25.22 -16.28 -8.94
CA GLY A 373 -25.92 -17.10 -9.95
C GLY A 373 -27.41 -16.78 -10.11
N HIS A 374 -28.09 -16.30 -9.06
CA HIS A 374 -29.49 -15.88 -9.17
C HIS A 374 -29.64 -14.60 -10.01
N LEU A 375 -28.75 -13.62 -9.83
CA LEU A 375 -28.69 -12.37 -10.60
C LEU A 375 -28.29 -12.63 -12.06
N LEU A 376 -27.35 -13.55 -12.27
CA LEU A 376 -26.89 -13.92 -13.61
C LEU A 376 -28.00 -14.62 -14.42
N LYS A 377 -28.86 -15.40 -13.76
CA LYS A 377 -29.98 -16.11 -14.39
C LYS A 377 -31.20 -15.21 -14.64
N SER A 378 -31.55 -14.33 -13.70
CA SER A 378 -32.70 -13.42 -13.85
C SER A 378 -32.53 -12.46 -15.04
N GLU A 379 -31.30 -12.02 -15.29
CA GLU A 379 -30.96 -11.14 -16.42
C GLU A 379 -30.92 -11.90 -17.76
N LEU A 380 -30.54 -13.18 -17.77
CA LEU A 380 -30.58 -13.98 -19.01
C LEU A 380 -32.01 -14.03 -19.56
N SER A 381 -32.99 -14.24 -18.68
CA SER A 381 -34.42 -14.26 -19.05
C SER A 381 -34.98 -12.89 -19.47
N GLN A 382 -34.38 -11.77 -19.05
CA GLN A 382 -34.79 -10.43 -19.49
C GLN A 382 -34.08 -9.98 -20.78
N ALA A 383 -32.83 -10.42 -21.00
CA ALA A 383 -32.08 -10.14 -22.21
C ALA A 383 -32.66 -10.86 -23.43
N GLU A 384 -33.16 -12.09 -23.27
CA GLU A 384 -33.87 -12.86 -24.31
C GLU A 384 -35.16 -12.16 -24.80
N GLN A 385 -35.71 -11.20 -24.05
CA GLN A 385 -36.94 -10.49 -24.41
C GLN A 385 -36.71 -9.12 -25.10
N LYS A 386 -35.47 -8.63 -25.15
CA LYS A 386 -35.11 -7.34 -25.78
C LYS A 386 -34.03 -7.54 -26.84
N GLU A 387 -34.30 -8.36 -27.85
CA GLU A 387 -33.44 -8.43 -29.04
C GLU A 387 -33.77 -7.27 -29.98
N GLU A 388 -33.00 -6.19 -29.91
CA GLU A 388 -32.77 -5.34 -31.10
C GLU A 388 -31.55 -5.87 -31.87
N PRO A 389 -31.55 -5.80 -33.21
CA PRO A 389 -30.47 -6.34 -34.03
C PRO A 389 -29.15 -5.61 -33.75
N PHE A 390 -28.24 -6.29 -33.05
CA PHE A 390 -26.93 -5.78 -32.71
C PHE A 390 -26.04 -5.68 -33.97
N MET A 391 -25.91 -4.47 -34.51
CA MET A 391 -24.91 -4.18 -35.52
C MET A 391 -23.51 -4.33 -34.91
N SER A 392 -22.81 -5.40 -35.29
CA SER A 392 -21.41 -5.65 -34.95
C SER A 392 -20.53 -4.55 -35.53
N LYS A 393 -20.44 -3.42 -34.83
CA LYS A 393 -19.44 -2.40 -35.11
C LYS A 393 -18.09 -3.08 -34.85
N LYS A 394 -17.15 -3.04 -35.80
CA LYS A 394 -15.76 -3.47 -35.58
C LYS A 394 -15.12 -2.55 -34.54
N ILE A 395 -15.32 -2.87 -33.27
CA ILE A 395 -14.75 -2.15 -32.13
C ILE A 395 -13.27 -2.52 -32.04
N GLY A 396 -12.40 -1.58 -32.41
CA GLY A 396 -10.95 -1.73 -32.28
C GLY A 396 -10.50 -1.80 -30.81
N PHE A 397 -9.38 -2.46 -30.54
CA PHE A 397 -8.87 -2.67 -29.17
C PHE A 397 -8.65 -1.36 -28.38
N LEU A 398 -8.26 -0.28 -29.06
CA LEU A 398 -7.98 1.01 -28.43
C LEU A 398 -9.22 1.90 -28.26
N SER A 399 -10.38 1.53 -28.80
CA SER A 399 -11.59 2.35 -28.73
C SER A 399 -12.04 2.61 -27.29
N ASP A 400 -12.66 3.79 -27.09
CA ASP A 400 -13.29 4.13 -25.82
C ASP A 400 -14.70 3.55 -25.75
N ILE A 401 -14.82 2.51 -24.93
CA ILE A 401 -16.04 1.76 -24.68
C ILE A 401 -16.65 2.29 -23.39
N ALA A 402 -17.89 2.78 -23.46
CA ALA A 402 -18.65 3.17 -22.28
C ALA A 402 -18.91 1.93 -21.40
N GLY A 403 -18.81 2.09 -20.08
CA GLY A 403 -19.08 0.98 -19.15
C GLY A 403 -20.57 0.63 -19.08
N PRO A 404 -20.92 -0.57 -18.57
CA PRO A 404 -22.30 -0.93 -18.30
C PRO A 404 -22.93 0.03 -17.28
N LYS A 405 -24.26 0.09 -17.25
CA LYS A 405 -25.05 0.90 -16.31
C LYS A 405 -26.08 0.03 -15.58
N GLY A 406 -26.55 0.51 -14.43
CA GLY A 406 -27.58 -0.16 -13.63
C GLY A 406 -27.12 -1.52 -13.11
N THR A 407 -28.04 -2.49 -13.05
CA THR A 407 -27.84 -3.81 -12.45
C THR A 407 -26.67 -4.59 -13.05
N GLN A 408 -26.41 -4.46 -14.36
CA GLN A 408 -25.26 -5.08 -15.01
C GLN A 408 -23.92 -4.56 -14.48
N LEU A 409 -23.84 -3.26 -14.16
CA LEU A 409 -22.65 -2.68 -13.55
C LEU A 409 -22.43 -3.20 -12.12
N GLU A 410 -23.51 -3.33 -11.34
CA GLU A 410 -23.46 -3.88 -9.98
C GLU A 410 -22.98 -5.34 -9.96
N ILE A 411 -23.45 -6.17 -10.90
CA ILE A 411 -22.99 -7.57 -11.04
C ILE A 411 -21.50 -7.59 -11.39
N VAL A 412 -21.08 -6.77 -12.36
CA VAL A 412 -19.67 -6.67 -12.75
C VAL A 412 -18.80 -6.23 -11.55
N TYR A 413 -19.23 -5.21 -10.79
CA TYR A 413 -18.52 -4.77 -9.60
C TYR A 413 -18.53 -5.80 -8.48
N GLY A 414 -19.60 -6.58 -8.32
CA GLY A 414 -19.65 -7.72 -7.40
C GLY A 414 -18.61 -8.78 -7.75
N VAL A 415 -18.55 -9.21 -9.02
CA VAL A 415 -17.54 -10.17 -9.49
C VAL A 415 -16.12 -9.62 -9.31
N PHE A 416 -15.88 -8.40 -9.79
CA PHE A 416 -14.55 -7.79 -9.70
C PHE A 416 -14.16 -7.39 -8.27
N GLY A 417 -15.12 -7.21 -7.36
CA GLY A 417 -14.86 -7.06 -5.93
C GLY A 417 -14.19 -8.30 -5.34
N TYR A 418 -14.72 -9.49 -5.64
CA TYR A 418 -14.06 -10.74 -5.24
C TYR A 418 -12.68 -10.90 -5.90
N MET A 419 -12.58 -10.59 -7.19
CA MET A 419 -11.29 -10.64 -7.91
C MET A 419 -10.28 -9.66 -7.32
N GLN A 420 -10.72 -8.47 -6.89
CA GLN A 420 -9.86 -7.47 -6.29
C GLN A 420 -9.32 -7.94 -4.94
N VAL A 421 -10.14 -8.59 -4.11
CA VAL A 421 -9.63 -9.22 -2.88
C VAL A 421 -8.52 -10.22 -3.20
N LEU A 422 -8.68 -11.02 -4.25
CA LEU A 422 -7.63 -11.97 -4.67
C LEU A 422 -6.38 -11.27 -5.21
N SER A 423 -6.52 -10.17 -5.96
CA SER A 423 -5.36 -9.39 -6.43
C SER A 423 -4.63 -8.69 -5.29
N ALA A 424 -5.34 -8.21 -4.26
CA ALA A 424 -4.74 -7.64 -3.07
C ALA A 424 -3.98 -8.69 -2.26
N CYS A 425 -4.55 -9.91 -2.15
CA CYS A 425 -3.85 -11.05 -1.58
C CYS A 425 -2.55 -11.34 -2.34
N PHE A 426 -2.62 -11.36 -3.67
CA PHE A 426 -1.44 -11.55 -4.51
C PHE A 426 -0.41 -10.42 -4.31
N MET A 427 -0.85 -9.17 -4.28
CA MET A 427 0.03 -8.02 -4.06
C MET A 427 0.71 -8.08 -2.69
N SER A 428 -0.02 -8.38 -1.60
CA SER A 428 0.58 -8.54 -0.26
C SER A 428 1.62 -9.66 -0.21
N PHE A 429 1.38 -10.77 -0.91
CA PHE A 429 2.35 -11.85 -1.00
C PHE A 429 3.62 -11.42 -1.76
N ALA A 430 3.45 -10.80 -2.93
CA ALA A 430 4.57 -10.32 -3.75
C ALA A 430 5.37 -9.23 -3.03
N HIS A 431 4.66 -8.33 -2.34
CA HIS A 431 5.22 -7.25 -1.53
C HIS A 431 6.09 -7.80 -0.39
N GLY A 432 5.55 -8.70 0.45
CA GLY A 432 6.30 -9.28 1.55
C GLY A 432 7.60 -9.97 1.12
N GLY A 433 7.57 -10.64 -0.04
CA GLY A 433 8.75 -11.26 -0.65
C GLY A 433 9.78 -10.26 -1.17
N ASN A 434 9.37 -9.12 -1.71
CA ASN A 434 10.29 -8.08 -2.18
C ASN A 434 10.87 -7.28 -1.02
N ASP A 435 10.01 -6.78 -0.14
CA ASP A 435 10.35 -5.70 0.78
C ASP A 435 11.00 -6.17 2.09
N VAL A 436 10.83 -7.44 2.47
CA VAL A 436 11.59 -8.02 3.60
C VAL A 436 13.10 -7.88 3.40
N SER A 437 13.56 -7.89 2.15
CA SER A 437 14.98 -7.75 1.79
C SER A 437 15.58 -6.41 2.21
N ASN A 438 14.76 -5.35 2.26
CA ASN A 438 15.19 -4.00 2.64
C ASN A 438 15.64 -3.96 4.10
N ALA A 439 15.03 -4.76 4.98
CA ALA A 439 15.45 -4.89 6.37
C ALA A 439 16.50 -6.01 6.53
N ILE A 440 16.25 -7.18 5.94
CA ILE A 440 17.03 -8.38 6.21
C ILE A 440 18.38 -8.39 5.50
N GLY A 441 18.52 -7.75 4.33
CA GLY A 441 19.79 -7.70 3.59
C GLY A 441 20.90 -7.05 4.42
N PRO A 442 20.74 -5.77 4.84
CA PRO A 442 21.72 -5.10 5.69
C PRO A 442 21.86 -5.74 7.07
N LEU A 443 20.76 -6.24 7.64
CA LEU A 443 20.78 -6.93 8.94
C LEU A 443 21.64 -8.20 8.90
N ALA A 444 21.43 -9.06 7.90
CA ALA A 444 22.19 -10.29 7.74
C ALA A 444 23.68 -10.01 7.45
N ALA A 445 23.98 -8.96 6.67
CA ALA A 445 25.36 -8.51 6.49
C ALA A 445 26.00 -8.07 7.81
N ALA A 446 25.31 -7.25 8.62
CA ALA A 446 25.80 -6.77 9.90
C ALA A 446 26.04 -7.92 10.90
N LEU A 447 25.09 -8.86 11.00
CA LEU A 447 25.23 -10.04 11.86
C LEU A 447 26.39 -10.95 11.43
N SER A 448 26.59 -11.13 10.12
CA SER A 448 27.69 -11.93 9.61
C SER A 448 29.06 -11.35 9.99
N ILE A 449 29.20 -10.02 9.98
CA ILE A 449 30.43 -9.35 10.43
C ILE A 449 30.69 -9.63 11.92
N LEU A 450 29.66 -9.53 12.77
CA LEU A 450 29.80 -9.82 14.21
C LEU A 450 30.13 -11.29 14.51
N GLN A 451 29.72 -12.20 13.64
CA GLN A 451 29.96 -13.64 13.77
C GLN A 451 31.33 -14.08 13.21
N GLY A 452 32.15 -13.16 12.68
CA GLY A 452 33.44 -13.48 12.08
C GLY A 452 33.34 -14.10 10.69
N GLY A 453 32.22 -13.90 9.99
CA GLY A 453 32.11 -14.27 8.59
C GLY A 453 33.11 -13.48 7.75
N ALA A 454 33.91 -14.17 6.94
CA ALA A 454 34.87 -13.51 6.06
C ALA A 454 34.14 -12.56 5.09
N SER A 455 34.57 -11.30 5.05
CA SER A 455 34.08 -10.30 4.10
C SER A 455 34.14 -10.84 2.67
N GLY A 456 32.98 -11.17 2.08
CA GLY A 456 32.85 -11.70 0.71
C GLY A 456 32.45 -13.17 0.59
N ALA A 457 32.33 -13.94 1.68
CA ALA A 457 31.80 -15.31 1.64
C ALA A 457 30.29 -15.33 1.29
N GLU A 458 29.79 -16.47 0.81
CA GLU A 458 28.36 -16.65 0.58
C GLU A 458 27.62 -16.76 1.91
N ILE A 459 27.09 -15.62 2.38
CA ILE A 459 26.30 -15.57 3.61
C ILE A 459 24.91 -16.16 3.30
N VAL A 460 24.66 -17.36 3.80
CA VAL A 460 23.33 -17.96 3.80
C VAL A 460 22.48 -17.21 4.82
N ILE A 461 21.38 -16.61 4.38
CA ILE A 461 20.45 -15.89 5.25
C ILE A 461 19.73 -16.90 6.16
N PRO A 462 19.90 -16.82 7.49
CA PRO A 462 19.22 -17.75 8.38
C PRO A 462 17.70 -17.54 8.36
N ASN A 463 16.95 -18.65 8.39
CA ASN A 463 15.48 -18.61 8.36
C ASN A 463 14.88 -17.87 9.56
N ASP A 464 15.55 -17.86 10.72
CA ASP A 464 15.09 -17.12 11.90
C ASP A 464 15.15 -15.61 11.67
N VAL A 465 16.17 -15.10 10.98
CA VAL A 465 16.30 -13.68 10.61
C VAL A 465 15.26 -13.28 9.56
N LEU A 466 14.96 -14.16 8.60
CA LEU A 466 13.89 -13.90 7.61
C LEU A 466 12.50 -13.87 8.27
N ALA A 467 12.22 -14.83 9.16
CA ALA A 467 11.00 -14.85 9.96
C ALA A 467 10.89 -13.63 10.84
N TRP A 468 12.01 -13.14 11.38
CA TRP A 468 12.07 -11.91 12.16
C TRP A 468 11.69 -10.66 11.35
N GLY A 469 12.14 -10.57 10.10
CA GLY A 469 11.73 -9.53 9.17
C GLY A 469 10.24 -9.59 8.85
N GLY A 470 9.73 -10.77 8.53
CA GLY A 470 8.29 -10.98 8.31
C GLY A 470 7.46 -10.58 9.53
N PHE A 471 7.89 -10.99 10.74
CA PHE A 471 7.24 -10.62 11.99
C PHE A 471 7.26 -9.09 12.23
N GLY A 472 8.36 -8.42 11.89
CA GLY A 472 8.46 -6.96 11.92
C GLY A 472 7.44 -6.30 11.00
N ILE A 473 7.37 -6.71 9.72
CA ILE A 473 6.39 -6.18 8.75
C ILE A 473 4.95 -6.35 9.28
N VAL A 474 4.61 -7.54 9.77
CA VAL A 474 3.28 -7.81 10.35
C VAL A 474 2.99 -6.95 11.58
N SER A 475 3.97 -6.77 12.45
CA SER A 475 3.82 -5.93 13.63
C SER A 475 3.57 -4.47 13.26
N GLY A 476 4.31 -3.97 12.28
CA GLY A 476 4.18 -2.61 11.75
C GLY A 476 2.83 -2.32 11.14
N LEU A 477 2.39 -3.20 10.25
CA LEU A 477 1.11 -3.04 9.56
C LEU A 477 -0.07 -3.11 10.55
N MET A 478 0.02 -3.97 11.57
CA MET A 478 -1.01 -4.08 12.61
C MET A 478 -1.06 -2.86 13.52
N MET A 479 0.07 -2.24 13.84
CA MET A 479 0.12 -1.12 14.79
C MET A 479 -0.14 0.23 14.11
N TRP A 480 0.49 0.51 12.97
CA TRP A 480 0.51 1.84 12.34
C TRP A 480 0.06 1.88 10.88
N GLY A 481 -0.13 0.73 10.24
CA GLY A 481 -0.52 0.63 8.84
C GLY A 481 -1.79 1.41 8.47
N TYR A 482 -2.72 1.59 9.41
CA TYR A 482 -3.96 2.32 9.20
C TYR A 482 -3.75 3.79 8.77
N ARG A 483 -2.64 4.41 9.19
CA ARG A 483 -2.37 5.84 8.93
C ARG A 483 -2.15 6.10 7.45
N VAL A 484 -1.31 5.30 6.79
CA VAL A 484 -1.01 5.45 5.36
C VAL A 484 -2.13 4.87 4.49
N MET A 485 -2.78 3.78 4.93
CA MET A 485 -3.93 3.22 4.20
C MET A 485 -5.07 4.22 4.04
N ALA A 486 -5.33 5.02 5.07
CA ALA A 486 -6.38 6.04 5.04
C ALA A 486 -6.10 7.16 4.01
N THR A 487 -4.83 7.43 3.67
CA THR A 487 -4.45 8.53 2.76
C THR A 487 -4.36 8.11 1.30
N ILE A 488 -3.85 6.90 0.98
CA ILE A 488 -3.70 6.45 -0.42
C ILE A 488 -5.06 6.18 -1.09
N GLY A 489 -5.99 5.51 -0.40
CA GLY A 489 -7.25 5.05 -0.99
C GLY A 489 -8.15 6.15 -1.54
N LYS A 490 -7.96 7.41 -1.12
CA LYS A 490 -8.77 8.58 -1.54
C LYS A 490 -8.05 9.55 -2.48
N LYS A 491 -6.71 9.53 -2.54
CA LYS A 491 -5.91 10.63 -3.13
C LYS A 491 -5.41 10.38 -4.56
N ILE A 492 -5.43 9.16 -5.10
CA ILE A 492 -4.80 8.91 -6.42
C ILE A 492 -5.86 8.94 -7.54
N THR A 493 -6.82 8.02 -7.55
CA THR A 493 -7.94 7.99 -8.52
C THR A 493 -9.21 7.44 -7.87
N GLU A 494 -10.39 7.71 -8.44
CA GLU A 494 -11.62 6.98 -8.11
C GLU A 494 -11.45 5.49 -8.48
N LEU A 495 -11.17 4.67 -7.48
CA LEU A 495 -10.92 3.25 -7.65
C LEU A 495 -12.23 2.47 -7.61
N THR A 496 -12.72 2.07 -8.78
CA THR A 496 -13.79 1.06 -8.90
C THR A 496 -13.18 -0.35 -8.82
N PRO A 497 -13.94 -1.40 -8.46
CA PRO A 497 -13.38 -2.74 -8.31
C PRO A 497 -12.62 -3.27 -9.52
N THR A 498 -13.12 -3.02 -10.73
CA THR A 498 -12.45 -3.39 -12.00
C THR A 498 -11.11 -2.68 -12.21
N ARG A 499 -11.01 -1.42 -11.77
CA ARG A 499 -9.78 -0.61 -11.85
C ARG A 499 -8.76 -1.05 -10.81
N GLY A 500 -9.22 -1.24 -9.57
CA GLY A 500 -8.40 -1.74 -8.47
C GLY A 500 -7.79 -3.10 -8.79
N PHE A 501 -8.62 -4.04 -9.25
CA PHE A 501 -8.15 -5.36 -9.70
C PHE A 501 -7.07 -5.25 -10.77
N ALA A 502 -7.29 -4.46 -11.83
CA ALA A 502 -6.32 -4.32 -12.92
C ALA A 502 -4.99 -3.73 -12.46
N ALA A 503 -5.02 -2.72 -11.57
CA ALA A 503 -3.82 -2.09 -11.04
C ALA A 503 -3.05 -3.03 -10.09
N GLU A 504 -3.73 -3.65 -9.12
CA GLU A 504 -3.11 -4.57 -8.16
C GLU A 504 -2.56 -5.82 -8.84
N PHE A 505 -3.33 -6.45 -9.74
CA PHE A 505 -2.88 -7.64 -10.45
C PHE A 505 -1.63 -7.37 -11.30
N ALA A 506 -1.61 -6.23 -12.00
CA ALA A 506 -0.45 -5.80 -12.78
C ALA A 506 0.77 -5.51 -11.87
N ALA A 507 0.58 -4.76 -10.80
CA ALA A 507 1.64 -4.43 -9.86
C ALA A 507 2.22 -5.68 -9.20
N ALA A 508 1.36 -6.56 -8.70
CA ALA A 508 1.76 -7.82 -8.06
C ALA A 508 2.56 -8.72 -9.03
N SER A 509 2.13 -8.79 -10.29
CA SER A 509 2.84 -9.56 -11.33
C SER A 509 4.25 -9.02 -11.58
N VAL A 510 4.40 -7.70 -11.69
CA VAL A 510 5.71 -7.06 -11.90
C VAL A 510 6.61 -7.22 -10.67
N VAL A 511 6.07 -6.99 -9.46
CA VAL A 511 6.81 -7.17 -8.20
C VAL A 511 7.27 -8.61 -8.05
N LEU A 512 6.38 -9.59 -8.20
CA LEU A 512 6.73 -11.01 -8.07
C LEU A 512 7.80 -11.44 -9.08
N PHE A 513 7.68 -10.99 -10.33
CA PHE A 513 8.65 -11.30 -11.38
C PHE A 513 10.04 -10.71 -11.05
N ALA A 514 10.09 -9.44 -10.62
CA ALA A 514 11.33 -8.81 -10.19
C ALA A 514 11.94 -9.52 -8.96
N SER A 515 11.12 -9.89 -7.98
CA SER A 515 11.55 -10.62 -6.79
C SER A 515 12.19 -11.96 -7.15
N LYS A 516 11.59 -12.70 -8.09
CA LYS A 516 12.15 -13.96 -8.58
C LYS A 516 13.48 -13.79 -9.30
N MET A 517 13.66 -12.65 -9.98
CA MET A 517 14.95 -12.27 -10.58
C MET A 517 15.97 -11.72 -9.56
N GLY A 518 15.60 -11.62 -8.28
CA GLY A 518 16.44 -11.04 -7.24
C GLY A 518 16.67 -9.53 -7.43
N LEU A 519 15.80 -8.84 -8.17
CA LEU A 519 15.89 -7.41 -8.42
C LEU A 519 15.10 -6.65 -7.34
N PRO A 520 15.76 -5.88 -6.46
CA PRO A 520 15.06 -5.03 -5.52
C PRO A 520 14.40 -3.88 -6.28
N ILE A 521 13.07 -3.86 -6.27
CA ILE A 521 12.26 -2.79 -6.87
C ILE A 521 11.45 -2.07 -5.81
N SER A 522 10.90 -0.90 -6.14
CA SER A 522 9.89 -0.26 -5.30
C SER A 522 8.49 -0.75 -5.66
N ALA A 523 7.84 -1.47 -4.74
CA ALA A 523 6.44 -1.83 -4.89
C ALA A 523 5.51 -0.60 -4.94
N THR A 524 5.80 0.44 -4.14
CA THR A 524 5.11 1.74 -4.19
C THR A 524 5.10 2.32 -5.60
N HIS A 525 6.26 2.39 -6.25
CA HIS A 525 6.34 2.97 -7.60
C HIS A 525 5.63 2.11 -8.64
N THR A 526 5.78 0.79 -8.52
CA THR A 526 5.14 -0.17 -9.41
C THR A 526 3.62 -0.05 -9.35
N LEU A 527 3.04 0.05 -8.15
CA LEU A 527 1.61 0.28 -7.98
C LEU A 527 1.17 1.64 -8.52
N VAL A 528 1.90 2.72 -8.19
CA VAL A 528 1.57 4.06 -8.71
C VAL A 528 1.58 4.06 -10.24
N GLY A 529 2.59 3.43 -10.85
CA GLY A 529 2.65 3.13 -12.28
C GLY A 529 1.41 2.41 -12.78
N ALA A 530 1.04 1.30 -12.14
CA ALA A 530 -0.13 0.52 -12.49
C ALA A 530 -1.44 1.34 -12.39
N VAL A 531 -1.61 2.16 -11.36
CA VAL A 531 -2.78 3.05 -11.21
C VAL A 531 -2.80 4.10 -12.32
N MET A 532 -1.66 4.68 -12.68
CA MET A 532 -1.54 5.60 -13.81
C MET A 532 -1.92 4.93 -15.13
N GLY A 533 -1.47 3.69 -15.38
CA GLY A 533 -1.82 2.92 -16.57
C GLY A 533 -3.32 2.69 -16.74
N VAL A 534 -4.03 2.39 -15.65
CA VAL A 534 -5.50 2.30 -15.64
C VAL A 534 -6.13 3.67 -15.94
N GLY A 535 -5.56 4.74 -15.39
CA GLY A 535 -5.97 6.12 -15.69
C GLY A 535 -5.84 6.45 -17.18
N PHE A 536 -4.68 6.19 -17.78
CA PHE A 536 -4.42 6.44 -19.20
C PHE A 536 -5.31 5.61 -20.12
N ALA A 537 -5.68 4.39 -19.72
CA ALA A 537 -6.63 3.58 -20.48
C ALA A 537 -8.03 4.19 -20.60
N ARG A 538 -8.37 5.19 -19.77
CA ARG A 538 -9.61 5.99 -19.81
C ARG A 538 -9.46 7.35 -20.51
N GLY A 539 -8.25 7.73 -20.92
CA GLY A 539 -7.91 9.03 -21.48
C GLY A 539 -6.96 9.85 -20.60
N LEU A 540 -6.10 10.64 -21.26
CA LEU A 540 -4.98 11.36 -20.63
C LEU A 540 -5.40 12.38 -19.55
N ASN A 541 -6.58 12.99 -19.68
CA ASN A 541 -7.06 14.05 -18.78
C ASN A 541 -7.57 13.55 -17.41
N ARG A 542 -7.56 12.22 -17.17
CA ARG A 542 -8.12 11.62 -15.95
C ARG A 542 -7.08 11.34 -14.85
N VAL A 543 -5.79 11.51 -15.14
CA VAL A 543 -4.71 11.39 -14.16
C VAL A 543 -4.38 12.79 -13.61
N ARG A 544 -4.43 12.96 -12.29
CA ARG A 544 -4.06 14.24 -11.65
C ARG A 544 -2.54 14.42 -11.68
N ALA A 545 -2.06 15.24 -12.61
CA ALA A 545 -0.63 15.50 -12.79
C ALA A 545 0.05 16.04 -11.51
N GLU A 546 -0.68 16.83 -10.71
CA GLU A 546 -0.20 17.35 -9.43
C GLU A 546 0.14 16.23 -8.44
N THR A 547 -0.78 15.27 -8.25
CA THR A 547 -0.57 14.11 -7.38
C THR A 547 0.61 13.26 -7.85
N VAL A 548 0.75 13.06 -9.17
CA VAL A 548 1.91 12.33 -9.73
C VAL A 548 3.21 13.08 -9.44
N ARG A 549 3.23 14.41 -9.60
CA ARG A 549 4.40 15.24 -9.32
C ARG A 549 4.80 15.17 -7.84
N GLU A 550 3.83 15.24 -6.92
CA GLU A 550 4.09 15.13 -5.48
C GLU A 550 4.70 13.78 -5.11
N ILE A 551 4.18 12.69 -5.68
CA ILE A 551 4.68 11.35 -5.45
C ILE A 551 6.11 11.22 -6.00
N VAL A 552 6.37 11.66 -7.24
CA VAL A 552 7.72 11.61 -7.83
C VAL A 552 8.71 12.48 -7.03
N ALA A 553 8.28 13.63 -6.53
CA ALA A 553 9.11 14.48 -5.67
C ALA A 553 9.46 13.78 -4.34
N SER A 554 8.52 13.08 -3.71
CA SER A 554 8.79 12.35 -2.47
C SER A 554 9.82 11.23 -2.67
N TRP A 555 9.82 10.59 -3.83
CA TRP A 555 10.80 9.57 -4.20
C TRP A 555 12.22 10.13 -4.30
N PHE A 556 12.36 11.30 -4.96
CA PHE A 556 13.65 11.95 -5.10
C PHE A 556 14.21 12.45 -3.76
N ILE A 557 13.34 12.94 -2.86
CA ILE A 557 13.73 13.42 -1.52
C ILE A 557 14.13 12.27 -0.60
N THR A 558 13.53 11.10 -0.74
CA THR A 558 13.74 9.95 0.16
C THR A 558 15.18 9.43 0.15
N ILE A 559 15.84 9.42 -1.01
CA ILE A 559 17.23 8.95 -1.17
C ILE A 559 18.23 9.82 -0.37
N PRO A 560 18.32 11.16 -0.60
CA PRO A 560 19.28 12.01 0.10
C PRO A 560 19.00 12.10 1.59
N VAL A 561 17.74 12.04 2.03
CA VAL A 561 17.41 12.03 3.47
C VAL A 561 17.93 10.75 4.13
N GLY A 562 17.70 9.58 3.52
CA GLY A 562 18.25 8.31 4.00
C GLY A 562 19.79 8.33 4.06
N ALA A 563 20.44 8.82 2.99
CA ALA A 563 21.89 8.97 2.92
C ALA A 563 22.44 9.86 4.05
N PHE A 564 21.86 11.04 4.24
CA PHE A 564 22.28 12.01 5.25
C PHE A 564 22.14 11.44 6.67
N LEU A 565 20.99 10.85 6.98
CA LEU A 565 20.76 10.23 8.29
C LEU A 565 21.74 9.08 8.54
N ALA A 566 22.03 8.25 7.54
CA ALA A 566 22.98 7.15 7.67
C ALA A 566 24.40 7.63 7.94
N ILE A 567 24.84 8.69 7.26
CA ILE A 567 26.14 9.33 7.50
C ILE A 567 26.22 9.84 8.95
N PHE A 568 25.19 10.58 9.38
CA PHE A 568 25.14 11.14 10.72
C PHE A 568 25.11 10.05 11.80
N TYR A 569 24.30 9.01 11.64
CA TYR A 569 24.24 7.88 12.58
C TYR A 569 25.54 7.08 12.60
N THR A 570 26.20 6.90 11.45
CA THR A 570 27.51 6.22 11.42
C THR A 570 28.55 6.98 12.22
N TRP A 571 28.56 8.32 12.14
CA TRP A 571 29.45 9.15 12.94
C TRP A 571 29.23 8.95 14.45
N ILE A 572 27.97 8.83 14.90
CA ILE A 572 27.65 8.55 16.30
C ILE A 572 28.06 7.13 16.69
N VAL A 573 27.66 6.13 15.89
CA VAL A 573 27.86 4.71 16.19
C VAL A 573 29.34 4.36 16.21
N THR A 574 30.16 4.90 15.33
CA THR A 574 31.62 4.64 15.34
C THR A 574 32.29 5.15 16.62
N ARG A 575 31.86 6.32 17.15
CA ARG A 575 32.31 6.81 18.46
C ARG A 575 31.86 5.90 19.59
N LEU A 576 30.60 5.48 19.60
CA LEU A 576 30.09 4.55 20.61
C LEU A 576 30.81 3.20 20.58
N LEU A 577 31.05 2.65 19.39
CA LEU A 577 31.74 1.39 19.23
C LEU A 577 33.17 1.43 19.74
N SER A 578 33.89 2.55 19.61
CA SER A 578 35.25 2.69 20.16
C SER A 578 35.35 2.59 21.69
N TYR A 579 34.21 2.73 22.41
CA TYR A 579 34.15 2.47 23.85
C TYR A 579 33.78 1.01 24.19
N ILE A 580 33.22 0.27 23.23
CA ILE A 580 32.69 -1.09 23.42
C ILE A 580 33.71 -2.13 22.94
N LEU A 581 34.23 -1.94 21.72
CA LEU A 581 35.23 -2.75 21.03
C LEU A 581 36.59 -2.05 21.15
#